data_AF-A0A1G0SFK6-F1
#
_entry.id   AF-A0A1G0SFK6-F1
#
_cell.length_a   1.000
_cell.length_b   1.000
_cell.length_c   1.000
_cell.angle_alpha   90.00
_cell.angle_beta   90.00
_cell.angle_gamma   90.00
#
_symmetry.space_group_name_H-M   'P 1'
#
loop_
_entity.id
_entity.type
_entity.pdbx_description
1 polymer ?
#
loop_
_entity_poly.entity_id
_entity_poly.type
_entity_poly.pdbx_seq_one_letter_code
_entity_poly.pdbx_strand_id
1 'polypeptide(L)'
;MSCDQGEPPPSMIVPGAFSSDHEVLAFLTLEDPYPQYTLFPHADSVVVGSLNGSSAHRPAVRVTLNSRAASSLVDGRFPAGGSFRDSSVVFKEIRDGGSTPIFAVALKQRGNPLAQNGWLWAEYFPDGTTAYSIQKKGAGCIGCHSLEQGSQHDFIRTFERQAP
;
A
#
# COMPACT_ATOMS: atom_id res chain seq x y z
N MET A 1 -35.83 1.53 32.73
CA MET A 1 -35.77 2.33 31.48
C MET A 1 -34.31 2.38 31.07
N SER A 2 -33.94 1.66 30.01
CA SER A 2 -32.56 1.48 29.55
C SER A 2 -32.13 2.66 28.66
N CYS A 3 -30.98 3.25 28.94
CA CYS A 3 -30.28 4.10 27.98
C CYS A 3 -29.35 3.19 27.18
N ASP A 4 -29.88 2.59 26.13
CA ASP A 4 -29.08 1.86 25.15
C ASP A 4 -28.30 2.90 24.33
N GLN A 5 -27.00 3.02 24.61
CA GLN A 5 -26.07 3.75 23.76
C GLN A 5 -25.80 2.87 22.55
N GLY A 6 -26.58 3.09 21.48
CA GLY A 6 -26.34 2.45 20.19
C GLY A 6 -24.91 2.72 19.75
N GLU A 7 -24.17 1.64 19.51
CA GLU A 7 -22.83 1.66 18.92
C GLU A 7 -22.86 2.51 17.63
N PRO A 8 -21.95 3.48 17.45
CA PRO A 8 -21.96 4.29 16.24
C PRO A 8 -21.77 3.37 15.02
N PRO A 9 -22.45 3.64 13.89
CA PRO A 9 -22.29 2.83 12.69
C PRO A 9 -20.82 2.84 12.26
N PRO A 10 -20.31 1.74 11.66
CA PRO A 10 -18.94 1.73 11.14
C PRO A 10 -18.79 2.89 10.15
N SER A 11 -17.91 3.83 10.50
CA SER A 11 -17.61 5.03 9.74
C SER A 11 -17.40 4.66 8.27
N MET A 12 -18.29 5.09 7.40
CA MET A 12 -18.02 5.04 5.96
C MET A 12 -16.86 5.99 5.70
N ILE A 13 -15.65 5.46 5.48
CA ILE A 13 -14.49 6.29 5.15
C ILE A 13 -14.76 6.97 3.82
N VAL A 14 -15.00 8.28 3.90
CA VAL A 14 -15.25 9.12 2.73
C VAL A 14 -13.94 9.26 1.95
N PRO A 15 -13.95 9.12 0.61
CA PRO A 15 -12.76 9.38 -0.20
C PRO A 15 -12.19 10.77 0.10
N GLY A 16 -10.97 10.82 0.65
CA GLY A 16 -10.33 12.05 1.14
C GLY A 16 -10.13 12.14 2.67
N ALA A 17 -10.74 11.25 3.46
CA ALA A 17 -10.85 11.39 4.92
C ALA A 17 -9.68 10.86 5.75
N PHE A 18 -8.76 10.06 5.19
CA PHE A 18 -7.62 9.54 5.96
C PHE A 18 -6.75 10.68 6.51
N SER A 19 -6.83 10.91 7.80
CA SER A 19 -6.12 11.95 8.55
C SER A 19 -5.15 11.36 9.57
N SER A 20 -5.20 10.05 9.81
CA SER A 20 -4.36 9.33 10.76
C SER A 20 -3.95 7.94 10.26
N ASP A 21 -2.85 7.41 10.82
CA ASP A 21 -2.39 6.04 10.54
C ASP A 21 -3.40 4.99 11.03
N HIS A 22 -4.14 5.29 12.09
CA HIS A 22 -5.18 4.41 12.62
C HIS A 22 -6.35 4.25 11.64
N GLU A 23 -6.81 5.32 10.99
CA GLU A 23 -7.87 5.24 9.98
C GLU A 23 -7.42 4.43 8.77
N VAL A 24 -6.18 4.60 8.31
CA VAL A 24 -5.62 3.78 7.23
C VAL A 24 -5.56 2.32 7.64
N LEU A 25 -5.09 2.01 8.85
CA LEU A 25 -5.04 0.63 9.34
C LEU A 25 -6.45 0.03 9.51
N ALA A 26 -7.42 0.80 10.03
CA ALA A 26 -8.80 0.39 10.17
C ALA A 26 -9.42 0.07 8.80
N PHE A 27 -9.19 0.89 7.79
CA PHE A 27 -9.61 0.60 6.41
C PHE A 27 -9.02 -0.73 5.93
N LEU A 28 -7.72 -0.94 6.11
CA LEU A 28 -7.03 -2.16 5.67
C LEU A 28 -7.40 -3.43 6.44
N THR A 29 -8.10 -3.33 7.58
CA THR A 29 -8.41 -4.47 8.44
C THR A 29 -9.90 -4.74 8.58
N LEU A 30 -10.73 -3.70 8.49
CA LEU A 30 -12.17 -3.79 8.73
C LEU A 30 -12.98 -3.59 7.45
N GLU A 31 -12.59 -2.64 6.59
CA GLU A 31 -13.40 -2.27 5.40
C GLU A 31 -12.93 -2.96 4.12
N ASP A 32 -11.62 -2.99 3.89
CA ASP A 32 -10.98 -3.63 2.75
C ASP A 32 -9.83 -4.52 3.26
N PRO A 33 -10.15 -5.64 3.96
CA PRO A 33 -9.17 -6.43 4.69
C PRO A 33 -8.02 -6.92 3.81
N TYR A 34 -6.77 -6.58 4.14
CA TYR A 34 -5.60 -6.99 3.36
C TYR A 34 -5.41 -8.51 3.19
N PRO A 35 -5.88 -9.42 4.09
CA PRO A 35 -5.72 -10.86 3.89
C PRO A 35 -6.42 -11.42 2.64
N GLN A 36 -7.43 -10.75 2.10
CA GLN A 36 -8.12 -11.17 0.85
C GLN A 36 -7.47 -10.59 -0.42
N TYR A 37 -6.41 -9.77 -0.30
CA TYR A 37 -5.78 -9.15 -1.45
C TYR A 37 -5.08 -10.18 -2.34
N THR A 38 -5.12 -9.94 -3.65
CA THR A 38 -4.54 -10.82 -4.65
C THR A 38 -3.07 -10.51 -4.86
N LEU A 39 -2.25 -11.51 -5.19
CA LEU A 39 -0.85 -11.29 -5.55
C LEU A 39 -0.74 -10.28 -6.69
N PHE A 40 0.27 -9.41 -6.64
CA PHE A 40 0.59 -8.54 -7.75
C PHE A 40 0.83 -9.40 -9.01
N PRO A 41 0.11 -9.18 -10.13
CA PRO A 41 0.20 -10.06 -11.29
C PRO A 41 1.64 -10.23 -11.77
N HIS A 42 2.04 -11.41 -12.23
CA HIS A 42 3.37 -11.68 -12.78
C HIS A 42 4.56 -11.41 -11.83
N ALA A 43 4.31 -11.14 -10.55
CA ALA A 43 5.33 -11.11 -9.51
C ALA A 43 5.46 -12.50 -8.88
N ASP A 44 6.68 -12.89 -8.50
CA ASP A 44 6.87 -14.07 -7.65
C ASP A 44 6.13 -13.90 -6.33
N SER A 45 5.63 -15.02 -5.78
CA SER A 45 4.90 -15.02 -4.50
C SER A 45 5.72 -14.44 -3.35
N VAL A 46 7.05 -14.58 -3.44
CA VAL A 46 8.05 -13.88 -2.62
C VAL A 46 9.22 -13.50 -3.51
N VAL A 47 9.52 -12.21 -3.63
CA VAL A 47 10.70 -11.74 -4.36
C VAL A 47 11.85 -11.53 -3.37
N VAL A 48 13.01 -12.12 -3.67
CA VAL A 48 14.23 -11.98 -2.86
C VAL A 48 15.22 -11.05 -3.55
N GLY A 49 15.96 -10.25 -2.77
CA GLY A 49 17.11 -9.48 -3.26
C GLY A 49 16.85 -7.99 -3.50
N SER A 50 17.90 -7.29 -3.93
CA SER A 50 17.88 -5.84 -4.13
C SER A 50 17.18 -5.44 -5.41
N LEU A 51 16.38 -4.37 -5.37
CA LEU A 51 15.96 -3.67 -6.57
C LEU A 51 16.92 -2.49 -6.78
N ASN A 52 17.66 -2.52 -7.89
CA ASN A 52 18.54 -1.44 -8.34
C ASN A 52 19.48 -0.90 -7.26
N GLY A 53 20.16 -1.83 -6.55
CA GLY A 53 21.13 -1.51 -5.51
C GLY A 53 20.53 -1.10 -4.16
N SER A 54 19.21 -0.87 -4.06
CA SER A 54 18.57 -0.50 -2.80
C SER A 54 18.56 -1.65 -1.79
N SER A 55 18.88 -1.33 -0.53
CA SER A 55 18.72 -2.23 0.61
C SER A 55 17.35 -2.15 1.29
N ALA A 56 16.50 -1.24 0.83
CA ALA A 56 15.15 -1.08 1.36
C ALA A 56 14.31 -2.34 1.11
N HIS A 57 13.53 -2.73 2.13
CA HIS A 57 12.56 -3.83 2.08
C HIS A 57 13.19 -5.19 1.72
N ARG A 58 14.34 -5.51 2.32
CA ARG A 58 15.03 -6.82 2.20
C ARG A 58 14.66 -7.77 3.34
N PRO A 59 15.03 -9.06 3.24
CA PRO A 59 15.50 -9.81 2.07
C PRO A 59 14.37 -10.29 1.16
N ALA A 60 13.15 -10.45 1.68
CA ALA A 60 12.02 -11.04 0.96
C ALA A 60 10.78 -10.14 1.04
N VAL A 61 10.09 -9.97 -0.08
CA VAL A 61 8.82 -9.22 -0.13
C VAL A 61 7.72 -10.00 -0.83
N ARG A 62 6.52 -9.95 -0.26
CA ARG A 62 5.29 -10.37 -0.93
C ARG A 62 4.42 -9.14 -1.14
N VAL A 63 4.00 -8.90 -2.38
CA VAL A 63 3.18 -7.72 -2.73
C VAL A 63 1.81 -8.16 -3.19
N THR A 64 0.77 -7.62 -2.57
CA THR A 64 -0.62 -7.86 -2.93
C THR A 64 -1.35 -6.56 -3.23
N LEU A 65 -2.47 -6.70 -3.94
CA LEU A 65 -3.33 -5.64 -4.43
C LEU A 65 -4.75 -5.87 -3.94
N ASN A 66 -5.43 -4.81 -3.52
CA ASN A 66 -6.88 -4.88 -3.38
C ASN A 66 -7.56 -4.97 -4.77
N SER A 67 -8.86 -5.27 -4.78
CA SER A 67 -9.63 -5.46 -6.02
C SER A 67 -9.62 -4.21 -6.93
N ARG A 68 -9.60 -3.01 -6.34
CA ARG A 68 -9.52 -1.73 -7.07
C ARG A 68 -8.18 -1.55 -7.77
N ALA A 69 -7.09 -1.87 -7.09
CA ALA A 69 -5.77 -1.82 -7.68
C ALA A 69 -5.63 -2.88 -8.79
N ALA A 70 -6.03 -4.12 -8.53
CA ALA A 70 -5.97 -5.22 -9.49
C ALA A 70 -6.76 -4.92 -10.77
N SER A 71 -7.96 -4.34 -10.66
CA SER A 71 -8.80 -3.96 -11.80
C SER A 71 -8.29 -2.76 -12.60
N SER A 72 -7.25 -2.07 -12.12
CA SER A 72 -6.55 -1.03 -12.89
C SER A 72 -5.55 -1.61 -13.90
N LEU A 73 -5.27 -2.92 -13.81
CA LEU A 73 -4.29 -3.61 -14.63
C LEU A 73 -4.98 -4.50 -15.67
N VAL A 74 -4.38 -4.58 -16.86
CA VAL A 74 -4.71 -5.53 -17.91
C VAL A 74 -3.45 -6.36 -18.16
N ASP A 75 -3.56 -7.68 -17.93
CA ASP A 75 -2.41 -8.59 -17.99
C ASP A 75 -1.20 -8.12 -17.16
N GLY A 76 -1.48 -7.62 -15.95
CA GLY A 76 -0.46 -7.17 -15.00
C GLY A 76 0.22 -5.84 -15.31
N ARG A 77 -0.17 -5.14 -16.38
CA ARG A 77 0.35 -3.80 -16.73
C ARG A 77 -0.77 -2.78 -16.77
N PHE A 78 -0.42 -1.51 -16.70
CA PHE A 78 -1.40 -0.46 -17.01
C PHE A 78 -1.76 -0.49 -18.49
N PRO A 79 -3.03 -0.23 -18.86
CA PRO A 79 -3.32 0.23 -20.21
C PRO A 79 -2.55 1.53 -20.49
N ALA A 80 -2.34 1.88 -21.76
CA ALA A 80 -1.56 3.06 -22.14
C ALA A 80 -2.08 4.33 -21.43
N GLY A 81 -1.19 5.01 -20.69
CA GLY A 81 -1.52 6.19 -19.89
C GLY A 81 -2.33 5.91 -18.62
N GLY A 82 -2.50 4.65 -18.23
CA GLY A 82 -3.22 4.24 -17.03
C GLY A 82 -2.46 4.57 -15.73
N SER A 83 -3.22 4.63 -14.63
CA SER A 83 -2.71 4.76 -13.27
C SER A 83 -3.63 4.02 -12.32
N PHE A 84 -3.21 3.83 -11.07
CA PHE A 84 -4.12 3.33 -10.04
C PHE A 84 -5.22 4.37 -9.73
N ARG A 85 -6.42 3.87 -9.46
CA ARG A 85 -7.58 4.68 -9.02
C ARG A 85 -7.48 4.98 -7.53
N ASP A 86 -8.15 6.03 -7.05
CA ASP A 86 -8.22 6.27 -5.59
C ASP A 86 -8.82 5.05 -4.87
N SER A 87 -8.40 4.88 -3.61
CA SER A 87 -8.64 3.68 -2.79
C SER A 87 -8.00 2.40 -3.33
N SER A 88 -7.11 2.47 -4.33
CA SER A 88 -6.22 1.37 -4.67
C SER A 88 -5.19 1.18 -3.55
N VAL A 89 -4.96 -0.08 -3.15
CA VAL A 89 -3.94 -0.43 -2.16
C VAL A 89 -2.92 -1.34 -2.79
N VAL A 90 -1.65 -0.98 -2.62
CA VAL A 90 -0.51 -1.89 -2.80
C VAL A 90 0.03 -2.19 -1.41
N PHE A 91 -0.17 -3.43 -0.97
CA PHE A 91 0.25 -3.92 0.32
C PHE A 91 1.49 -4.79 0.18
N LYS A 92 2.50 -4.58 1.01
CA LYS A 92 3.76 -5.31 0.96
C LYS A 92 4.09 -5.87 2.33
N GLU A 93 4.22 -7.19 2.40
CA GLU A 93 4.81 -7.88 3.54
C GLU A 93 6.32 -7.97 3.33
N ILE A 94 7.10 -7.39 4.23
CA ILE A 94 8.56 -7.44 4.22
C ILE A 94 8.97 -8.48 5.25
N ARG A 95 9.64 -9.55 4.81
CA ARG A 95 10.01 -10.69 5.63
C ARG A 95 11.53 -10.78 5.69
N ASP A 96 12.07 -10.78 6.91
CA ASP A 96 13.50 -10.92 7.16
C ASP A 96 13.81 -12.11 8.05
N GLY A 97 13.66 -13.32 7.49
CA GLY A 97 14.31 -14.57 7.92
C GLY A 97 14.26 -14.98 9.41
N GLY A 98 13.53 -14.27 10.26
CA GLY A 98 13.59 -14.36 11.72
C GLY A 98 13.14 -13.09 12.47
N SER A 99 13.09 -11.91 11.81
CA SER A 99 12.57 -10.66 12.36
C SER A 99 11.06 -10.49 12.16
N THR A 100 10.42 -9.70 13.04
CA THR A 100 9.02 -9.29 12.88
C THR A 100 8.82 -8.63 11.51
N PRO A 101 7.87 -9.12 10.68
CA PRO A 101 7.67 -8.55 9.36
C PRO A 101 7.13 -7.12 9.47
N ILE A 102 7.48 -6.27 8.50
CA ILE A 102 6.92 -4.93 8.36
C ILE A 102 5.89 -4.96 7.23
N PHE A 103 4.73 -4.37 7.47
CA PHE A 103 3.67 -4.19 6.49
C PHE A 103 3.77 -2.78 5.91
N ALA A 104 4.33 -2.67 4.71
CA ALA A 104 4.41 -1.41 3.97
C ALA A 104 3.19 -1.24 3.08
N VAL A 105 2.61 -0.03 3.10
CA VAL A 105 1.35 0.30 2.43
C VAL A 105 1.56 1.54 1.56
N ALA A 106 1.18 1.42 0.29
CA ALA A 106 0.87 2.56 -0.55
C ALA A 106 -0.64 2.56 -0.82
N LEU A 107 -1.35 3.59 -0.33
CA LEU A 107 -2.78 3.78 -0.53
C LEU A 107 -3.04 4.99 -1.42
N LYS A 108 -3.70 4.79 -2.56
CA LYS A 108 -3.94 5.86 -3.54
C LYS A 108 -5.00 6.82 -3.02
N GLN A 109 -4.64 8.08 -2.82
CA GLN A 109 -5.58 9.14 -2.48
C GLN A 109 -5.10 10.51 -2.97
N ARG A 110 -5.36 10.80 -4.25
CA ARG A 110 -4.81 11.98 -4.97
C ARG A 110 -5.15 13.33 -4.35
N GLY A 111 -6.33 13.46 -3.75
CA GLY A 111 -6.79 14.72 -3.14
C GLY A 111 -6.38 14.93 -1.68
N ASN A 112 -5.68 13.98 -1.05
CA ASN A 112 -5.38 14.09 0.37
C ASN A 112 -4.12 14.93 0.63
N PRO A 113 -4.12 15.87 1.59
CA PRO A 113 -2.99 16.76 1.87
C PRO A 113 -1.75 16.08 2.47
N LEU A 114 -1.89 14.83 2.91
CA LEU A 114 -0.80 13.97 3.37
C LEU A 114 -0.24 13.09 2.24
N ALA A 115 -0.90 13.04 1.09
CA ALA A 115 -0.45 12.25 -0.04
C ALA A 115 0.76 12.91 -0.71
N GLN A 116 1.67 12.06 -1.17
CA GLN A 116 2.78 12.45 -2.02
C GLN A 116 2.70 11.67 -3.32
N ASN A 117 2.70 12.39 -4.45
CA ASN A 117 2.40 11.86 -5.78
C ASN A 117 1.08 11.04 -5.82
N GLY A 118 0.11 11.48 -5.02
CA GLY A 118 -1.22 10.87 -4.90
C GLY A 118 -1.27 9.57 -4.09
N TRP A 119 -0.22 9.25 -3.33
CA TRP A 119 -0.16 8.10 -2.43
C TRP A 119 0.04 8.51 -0.98
N LEU A 120 -0.71 7.89 -0.08
CA LEU A 120 -0.39 7.82 1.34
C LEU A 120 0.60 6.68 1.55
N TRP A 121 1.65 6.95 2.31
CA TRP A 121 2.76 6.02 2.57
C TRP A 121 2.82 5.71 4.06
N ALA A 122 2.62 4.45 4.41
CA ALA A 122 2.65 4.00 5.80
C ALA A 122 3.39 2.67 5.92
N GLU A 123 3.92 2.42 7.11
CA GLU A 123 4.41 1.10 7.50
C GLU A 123 3.87 0.77 8.89
N TYR A 124 3.50 -0.50 9.07
CA TYR A 124 2.96 -1.02 10.32
C TYR A 124 3.72 -2.26 10.73
N PHE A 125 3.83 -2.47 12.04
CA PHE A 125 4.14 -3.77 12.60
C PHE A 125 2.87 -4.65 12.61
N PRO A 126 3.02 -5.98 12.74
CA PRO A 126 1.89 -6.91 12.69
C PRO A 126 0.90 -6.76 13.86
N ASP A 127 1.33 -6.14 14.96
CA ASP A 127 0.48 -5.78 16.09
C ASP A 127 -0.36 -4.51 15.85
N GLY A 128 -0.22 -3.88 14.67
CA GLY A 128 -0.92 -2.67 14.28
C GLY A 128 -0.22 -1.37 14.70
N THR A 129 0.91 -1.44 15.40
CA THR A 129 1.67 -0.23 15.75
C THR A 129 2.31 0.39 14.49
N THR A 130 2.34 1.71 14.44
CA THR A 130 2.86 2.46 13.28
C THR A 130 4.39 2.49 13.29
N ALA A 131 5.02 1.90 12.27
CA ALA A 131 6.45 1.96 12.03
C ALA A 131 6.84 3.22 11.20
N TYR A 132 6.00 3.59 10.23
CA TYR A 132 6.14 4.81 9.43
C TYR A 132 4.78 5.46 9.22
N SER A 133 4.70 6.76 9.52
CA SER A 133 3.44 7.49 9.54
C SER A 133 3.14 8.22 8.23
N ILE A 134 1.86 8.22 7.81
CA ILE A 134 1.36 9.04 6.71
C ILE A 134 1.59 10.55 6.93
N GLN A 135 1.74 10.98 8.19
CA GLN A 135 2.05 12.37 8.53
C GLN A 135 3.41 12.82 7.97
N LYS A 136 4.30 11.87 7.65
CA LYS A 136 5.60 12.16 7.03
C LYS A 136 5.50 12.43 5.53
N LYS A 137 4.31 12.36 4.93
CA LYS A 137 4.04 12.70 3.52
C LYS A 137 5.01 12.03 2.53
N GLY A 138 5.33 10.76 2.79
CA GLY A 138 6.20 9.97 1.93
C GLY A 138 7.66 10.42 1.86
N ALA A 139 8.14 11.30 2.76
CA ALA A 139 9.50 11.85 2.74
C ALA A 139 10.61 10.77 2.72
N GLY A 140 10.36 9.60 3.30
CA GLY A 140 11.29 8.46 3.32
C GLY A 140 11.08 7.46 2.18
N CYS A 141 10.00 7.59 1.41
CA CYS A 141 9.59 6.61 0.41
C CYS A 141 9.80 7.14 -1.00
N ILE A 142 9.42 8.40 -1.23
CA ILE A 142 9.21 8.91 -2.58
C ILE A 142 10.49 9.05 -3.39
N GLY A 143 11.61 9.36 -2.74
CA GLY A 143 12.91 9.49 -3.41
C GLY A 143 13.27 8.22 -4.19
N CYS A 144 13.17 7.05 -3.54
CA CYS A 144 13.44 5.77 -4.19
C CYS A 144 12.33 5.35 -5.17
N HIS A 145 11.07 5.66 -4.85
CA HIS A 145 9.90 5.30 -5.66
C HIS A 145 9.72 6.15 -6.93
N SER A 146 10.45 7.28 -7.03
CA SER A 146 10.46 8.14 -8.22
C SER A 146 11.60 7.83 -9.19
N LEU A 147 12.52 6.94 -8.82
CA LEU A 147 13.63 6.55 -9.70
C LEU A 147 13.12 5.76 -10.92
N GLU A 148 13.92 5.76 -11.99
CA GLU A 148 13.70 4.93 -13.18
C GLU A 148 12.31 5.14 -13.80
N GLN A 149 11.48 4.09 -13.83
CA GLN A 149 10.12 4.11 -14.39
C GLN A 149 9.08 4.56 -13.36
N GLY A 150 9.48 5.15 -12.23
CA GLY A 150 8.60 5.52 -11.12
C GLY A 150 7.30 6.18 -11.58
N SER A 151 7.36 7.30 -12.31
CA SER A 151 6.14 7.99 -12.79
C SER A 151 5.30 7.16 -13.77
N GLN A 152 5.93 6.32 -14.60
CA GLN A 152 5.24 5.43 -15.55
C GLN A 152 4.54 4.27 -14.84
N HIS A 153 5.09 3.84 -13.70
CA HIS A 153 4.59 2.78 -12.84
C HIS A 153 3.76 3.31 -11.67
N ASP A 154 3.29 4.55 -11.76
CA ASP A 154 2.54 5.24 -10.72
C ASP A 154 3.19 5.11 -9.32
N PHE A 155 4.51 5.23 -9.29
CA PHE A 155 5.40 5.15 -8.12
C PHE A 155 5.38 3.79 -7.42
N ILE A 156 4.89 2.73 -8.05
CA ILE A 156 4.92 1.37 -7.51
C ILE A 156 6.04 0.57 -8.17
N ARG A 157 7.11 0.30 -7.44
CA ARG A 157 8.29 -0.37 -8.00
C ARG A 157 8.13 -1.88 -8.23
N THR A 158 7.01 -2.48 -7.83
CA THR A 158 6.76 -3.91 -8.06
C THR A 158 6.69 -4.25 -9.55
N PHE A 159 6.28 -3.31 -10.41
CA PHE A 159 6.29 -3.48 -11.86
C PHE A 159 7.68 -3.80 -12.43
N GLU A 160 8.75 -3.30 -11.80
CA GLU A 160 10.16 -3.55 -12.17
C GLU A 160 10.63 -4.96 -11.78
N ARG A 161 9.84 -5.70 -11.01
CA ARG A 161 10.14 -7.06 -10.53
C ARG A 161 9.28 -8.13 -11.21
N GLN A 162 8.36 -7.74 -12.10
CA GLN A 162 7.56 -8.71 -12.85
C GLN A 162 8.46 -9.48 -13.83
N ALA A 163 8.22 -10.78 -13.97
CA ALA A 163 8.87 -11.57 -15.00
C ALA A 163 8.50 -11.02 -16.40
N PRO A 164 9.38 -11.20 -17.41
CA PRO A 164 9.10 -10.83 -18.80
C PRO A 164 7.83 -11.47 -19.37
#